data_AF-A0A7Y2X3U1-F1
#
_entry.id   AF-A0A7Y2X3U1-F1
#
_cell.length_a   1.000
_cell.length_b   1.000
_cell.length_c   1.000
_cell.angle_alpha   90.00
_cell.angle_beta   90.00
_cell.angle_gamma   90.00
#
_symmetry.space_group_name_H-M   'P 1'
#
loop_
_entity.id
_entity.type
_entity.pdbx_description
1 polymer ?
#
loop_
_entity_poly.entity_id
_entity_poly.type
_entity_poly.pdbx_seq_one_letter_code
_entity_poly.pdbx_strand_id
1 'polypeptide(L)' 'MKKLLLFFLLLSLACTSDDPEIEILGEWQLVEVLADPGDGSGKFKSVDSNKRITFFED' A
#
# COMPACT_ATOMS: atom_id res chain seq x y z
N MET A 1 -30.51 -13.27 -32.53
CA MET A 1 -29.18 -13.85 -32.22
C MET A 1 -28.08 -12.78 -32.29
N LYS A 2 -27.73 -12.25 -33.47
CA LYS A 2 -26.61 -11.28 -33.64
C LYS A 2 -26.76 -9.99 -32.81
N LYS A 3 -27.96 -9.44 -32.71
CA LYS A 3 -28.25 -8.23 -31.89
C LYS A 3 -28.06 -8.47 -30.38
N LEU A 4 -28.34 -9.68 -29.92
CA LEU A 4 -28.15 -10.06 -28.51
C LEU A 4 -26.66 -10.27 -28.20
N LEU A 5 -25.91 -10.81 -29.16
CA LEU A 5 -24.46 -10.93 -29.08
C LEU A 5 -23.77 -9.56 -29.00
N LEU A 6 -24.24 -8.59 -29.79
CA LEU A 6 -23.73 -7.22 -29.79
C LEU A 6 -23.99 -6.51 -28.45
N PHE A 7 -25.14 -6.78 -27.82
CA PHE A 7 -25.50 -6.23 -26.52
C PHE A 7 -24.62 -6.77 -25.38
N PHE A 8 -24.32 -8.07 -25.41
CA PHE A 8 -23.37 -8.67 -24.45
C PHE A 8 -21.94 -8.13 -24.61
N LEU A 9 -21.51 -7.85 -25.84
CA LEU A 9 -20.20 -7.26 -26.12
C LEU A 9 -20.07 -5.82 -25.60
N LEU A 10 -21.17 -5.06 -25.61
CA LEU A 10 -21.20 -3.70 -25.07
C LEU A 10 -21.17 -3.69 -23.54
N LEU A 11 -21.80 -4.67 -22.87
CA LEU A 11 -21.79 -4.81 -21.42
C LEU A 11 -20.41 -5.17 -20.85
N SER A 12 -19.58 -5.89 -21.60
CA SER A 12 -18.21 -6.22 -21.16
C SER A 12 -17.25 -5.03 -21.20
N LEU A 13 -17.56 -3.98 -21.95
CA LEU A 13 -16.76 -2.75 -22.02
C LEU A 13 -17.02 -1.78 -20.86
N ALA A 14 -18.09 -2.00 -20.08
CA ALA A 14 -18.48 -1.14 -18.97
C ALA A 14 -17.80 -1.49 -17.64
N CYS A 15 -17.02 -2.58 -17.58
CA CYS A 15 -16.26 -2.96 -16.40
C CYS A 15 -14.86 -2.35 -16.51
N THR A 16 -14.73 -1.11 -16.06
CA THR A 16 -13.45 -0.46 -15.78
C THR A 16 -13.32 -0.38 -14.27
N SER A 17 -12.42 -1.20 -13.71
CA SER A 17 -12.00 -1.07 -12.32
C SER A 17 -10.92 0.01 -12.30
N ASP A 18 -11.34 1.26 -12.06
CA ASP A 18 -10.45 2.29 -11.54
C ASP A 18 -10.19 1.94 -10.07
N ASP A 19 -9.48 0.83 -9.84
CA ASP A 19 -8.85 0.62 -8.55
C ASP A 19 -7.86 1.79 -8.41
N PRO A 20 -7.90 2.57 -7.31
CA PRO A 20 -6.88 3.56 -7.09
C PRO A 20 -5.56 2.79 -7.10
N GLU A 21 -4.70 3.11 -8.07
CA GLU A 21 -3.31 2.67 -8.05
C GLU A 21 -2.72 3.29 -6.80
N ILE A 22 -2.75 2.56 -5.67
CA ILE A 22 -2.07 2.98 -4.46
C ILE A 22 -0.59 2.91 -4.80
N GLU A 23 -0.02 4.04 -5.19
CA GLU A 23 1.38 4.12 -5.51
C GLU A 23 2.17 3.84 -4.23
N ILE A 24 2.96 2.76 -4.26
CA ILE A 24 3.79 2.38 -3.13
C ILE A 24 4.98 3.34 -3.14
N LEU A 25 4.98 4.29 -2.20
CA LEU A 25 6.12 5.17 -1.95
C LEU A 25 7.41 4.38 -1.65
N GLY A 26 7.28 3.23 -0.98
CA GLY A 26 8.39 2.28 -0.81
C GLY A 26 8.25 1.35 0.39
N GLU A 27 9.18 0.38 0.49
CA GLU A 27 9.23 -0.58 1.59
C GLU A 27 10.60 -0.57 2.27
N TRP A 28 10.60 -0.32 3.58
CA TRP A 28 11.79 -0.04 4.38
C TRP A 28 11.97 -1.06 5.50
N GLN A 29 13.20 -1.48 5.77
CA GLN A 29 13.50 -2.31 6.94
C GLN A 29 13.65 -1.45 8.19
N LEU A 30 12.95 -1.80 9.27
CA LEU A 30 13.13 -1.15 10.56
C LEU A 30 14.46 -1.63 11.17
N VAL A 31 15.38 -0.70 11.43
CA VAL A 31 16.71 -1.01 12.00
C VAL A 31 16.90 -0.49 13.42
N GLU A 32 16.14 0.53 13.82
CA GLU A 32 16.23 1.13 15.15
C GLU A 32 14.91 1.80 15.58
N VAL A 33 14.69 1.88 16.89
CA VAL A 33 13.56 2.60 17.50
C VAL A 33 14.04 3.56 18.58
N LEU A 34 13.46 4.76 18.62
CA LEU A 34 13.71 5.73 19.69
C LEU A 34 12.97 5.30 20.96
N ALA A 35 13.72 4.86 21.97
CA ALA A 35 13.17 4.46 23.28
C ALA A 35 13.26 5.63 24.27
N ASP A 36 12.30 6.54 24.22
CA ASP A 36 12.20 7.73 25.08
C ASP A 36 11.11 7.55 26.17
N PRO A 37 11.42 7.79 27.46
CA PRO A 37 10.42 7.73 28.54
C PRO A 37 9.50 8.96 28.60
N GLY A 38 9.68 9.96 27.72
CA GLY A 38 8.91 11.20 27.64
C GLY A 38 9.60 12.42 28.27
N ASP A 39 10.88 12.31 28.64
CA ASP A 39 11.68 13.40 29.22
C ASP A 39 12.74 13.96 28.26
N GLY A 40 12.80 13.44 27.02
CA GLY A 40 13.75 13.84 26.00
C GLY A 40 15.14 13.19 26.14
N SER A 41 15.32 12.26 27.08
CA SER A 41 16.56 11.50 27.25
C SER A 41 16.66 10.26 26.36
N GLY A 42 15.65 10.02 25.51
CA GLY A 42 15.55 8.86 24.66
C GLY A 42 16.75 8.66 23.74
N LYS A 43 17.04 7.38 23.46
CA LYS A 43 18.08 6.99 22.51
C LYS A 43 17.53 5.97 21.54
N PHE A 44 18.04 6.01 20.32
CA PHE A 44 17.80 4.95 19.36
C PHE A 44 18.44 3.65 19.84
N LYS A 45 17.69 2.56 19.72
CA LYS A 45 18.13 1.20 20.02
C LYS A 45 17.90 0.35 18.79
N SER A 46 18.89 -0.44 18.40
CA SER A 46 18.75 -1.40 17.30
C SER A 46 17.61 -2.36 17.58
N VAL A 47 16.84 -2.70 16.55
CA VAL A 47 15.81 -3.74 16.64
C VAL A 47 16.38 -5.09 16.20
N ASP A 48 16.08 -6.13 16.95
CA ASP A 48 16.37 -7.51 16.56
C ASP A 48 15.14 -8.11 15.86
N SER A 49 14.85 -7.62 14.65
CA SER A 49 13.78 -8.15 13.82
C SER A 49 14.00 -7.83 12.34
N ASN A 50 13.42 -8.65 11.47
CA ASN A 50 13.36 -8.41 10.03
C ASN A 50 12.08 -7.65 9.62
N LYS A 51 11.51 -6.84 10.52
CA LYS A 51 10.28 -6.10 10.24
C LYS A 51 10.49 -5.10 9.10
N ARG A 52 9.57 -5.12 8.14
CA ARG A 52 9.50 -4.15 7.05
C ARG A 52 8.22 -3.32 7.15
N ILE A 53 8.30 -2.06 6.74
CA ILE A 53 7.23 -1.07 6.78
C ILE A 53 7.00 -0.58 5.35
N THR A 54 5.75 -0.62 4.90
CA THR A 54 5.34 -0.12 3.59
C THR A 54 4.69 1.24 3.74
N PHE A 55 5.15 2.23 2.98
CA PHE A 55 4.51 3.53 2.85
C PHE A 55 3.74 3.57 1.54
N PHE A 56 2.52 4.09 1.62
CA PHE A 56 1.61 4.31 0.51
C PHE A 56 1.44 5.81 0.33
N GLU A 57 1.15 6.27 -0.89
CA GLU A 57 0.70 7.65 -1.10
C GLU A 57 -0.59 7.94 -0.35
N ASP A 58 -0.75 9.20 0.06
CA ASP A 58 -1.90 9.73 0.83
C ASP A 58 -3.16 9.88 -0.03
#